data_AF-A0A944T8E1-F1
#
_entry.id   AF-A0A944T8E1-F1
#
_cell.length_a   1.000
_cell.length_b   1.000
_cell.length_c   1.000
_cell.angle_alpha   90.00
_cell.angle_beta   90.00
_cell.angle_gamma   90.00
#
_symmetry.space_group_name_H-M   'P 1'
#
loop_
_entity.id
_entity.type
_entity.pdbx_description
1 polymer ?
#
loop_
_entity_poly.entity_id
_entity_poly.type
_entity_poly.pdbx_seq_one_letter_code
_entity_poly.pdbx_strand_id
1 'polypeptide(L)'
;MNKKIMSVGFVMALSGCGFVDSYEEAVHDQDPVYCYQSLGGVQCHAKPNHADQRRLVNYYGPHPSRFDAPEPAPAPQLQAPPPVPFWVRDPEPVPEPFIKMSGRTPQPVTPRPILKSPGLPRPVSEADKDAILKSRITEPLPPEAVEGKGAKGAKE
;
A
#
# COMPACT_ATOMS: atom_id res chain seq x y z
N MET A 1 -10.75 1.71 -59.42
CA MET A 1 -11.23 1.37 -58.06
C MET A 1 -10.54 2.28 -57.06
N ASN A 2 -11.33 3.06 -56.33
CA ASN A 2 -10.87 4.28 -55.65
C ASN A 2 -10.07 3.96 -54.39
N LYS A 3 -8.74 4.13 -54.44
CA LYS A 3 -7.79 3.96 -53.31
C LYS A 3 -8.23 4.67 -52.02
N LYS A 4 -8.98 5.77 -52.15
CA LYS A 4 -9.55 6.56 -51.04
C LYS A 4 -10.64 5.80 -50.25
N ILE A 5 -11.38 4.89 -50.89
CA ILE A 5 -12.47 4.14 -50.24
C ILE A 5 -11.87 3.02 -49.38
N MET A 6 -10.78 2.40 -49.83
CA MET A 6 -10.13 1.31 -49.10
C MET A 6 -9.44 1.80 -47.81
N SER A 7 -8.90 3.02 -47.79
CA SER A 7 -8.30 3.60 -46.58
C SER A 7 -9.33 3.99 -45.52
N VAL A 8 -10.52 4.44 -45.91
CA VAL A 8 -11.58 4.81 -44.96
C VAL A 8 -12.18 3.56 -44.31
N GLY A 9 -12.35 2.47 -45.08
CA GLY A 9 -12.81 1.18 -44.53
C GLY A 9 -11.83 0.59 -43.52
N PHE A 10 -10.52 0.73 -43.75
CA PHE A 10 -9.50 0.19 -42.83
C PHE A 10 -9.42 0.98 -41.51
N VAL A 11 -9.60 2.31 -41.54
CA VAL A 11 -9.61 3.13 -40.31
C VAL A 11 -10.85 2.85 -39.46
N MET A 12 -12.02 2.66 -40.09
CA MET A 12 -13.25 2.23 -39.40
C MET A 12 -13.13 0.84 -38.77
N ALA A 13 -12.40 -0.09 -39.41
CA ALA A 13 -12.18 -1.43 -38.87
C ALA A 13 -11.25 -1.44 -37.62
N LEU A 14 -10.34 -0.45 -37.50
CA LEU A 14 -9.41 -0.34 -36.38
C LEU A 14 -9.99 0.40 -35.16
N SER A 15 -11.11 1.11 -35.30
CA SER A 15 -11.76 1.78 -34.16
C SER A 15 -12.58 0.84 -33.26
N GLY A 16 -12.68 -0.45 -33.61
CA GLY A 16 -13.42 -1.46 -32.86
C GLY A 16 -12.59 -2.22 -31.82
N CYS A 17 -11.72 -1.56 -31.05
CA CYS A 17 -11.07 -2.18 -29.89
C CYS A 17 -11.81 -1.78 -28.60
N GLY A 18 -13.04 -2.24 -28.45
CA GLY A 18 -13.69 -2.30 -27.14
C GLY A 18 -13.09 -3.45 -26.35
N PHE A 19 -11.99 -3.21 -25.63
CA PHE A 19 -11.43 -4.20 -24.70
C PHE A 19 -12.38 -4.35 -23.50
N VAL A 20 -13.33 -5.27 -23.61
CA VAL A 20 -13.92 -5.90 -22.43
C VAL A 20 -12.94 -6.99 -22.03
N ASP A 21 -12.47 -6.95 -20.78
CA ASP A 21 -11.62 -8.01 -20.25
C ASP A 21 -12.46 -9.30 -20.21
N SER A 22 -11.94 -10.41 -20.70
CA SER A 22 -12.67 -11.69 -20.76
C SER A 22 -13.12 -12.16 -19.37
N TYR A 23 -12.46 -11.67 -18.32
CA TYR A 23 -12.90 -11.82 -16.95
C TYR A 23 -14.22 -11.08 -16.68
N GLU A 24 -14.32 -9.81 -17.04
CA GLU A 24 -15.54 -9.01 -16.81
C GLU A 24 -16.74 -9.62 -17.52
N GLU A 25 -16.54 -10.19 -18.72
CA GLU A 25 -17.59 -10.87 -19.49
C GLU A 25 -18.17 -12.10 -18.76
N ALA A 26 -17.30 -12.86 -18.08
CA ALA A 26 -17.71 -14.05 -17.33
C ALA A 26 -18.35 -13.74 -15.97
N VAL A 27 -18.15 -12.53 -15.42
CA VAL A 27 -18.70 -12.11 -14.11
C VAL A 27 -19.81 -11.06 -14.24
N HIS A 28 -20.28 -10.75 -15.46
CA HIS A 28 -21.34 -9.75 -15.68
C HIS A 28 -22.70 -10.12 -15.05
N ASP A 29 -22.99 -11.40 -14.87
CA ASP A 29 -24.26 -11.87 -14.30
C ASP A 29 -24.30 -11.82 -12.76
N GLN A 30 -23.17 -11.52 -12.11
CA GLN A 30 -23.09 -11.44 -10.65
C GLN A 30 -23.11 -9.99 -10.16
N ASP A 31 -23.70 -9.77 -8.98
CA ASP A 31 -23.68 -8.47 -8.33
C ASP A 31 -22.23 -8.03 -8.10
N PRO A 32 -21.85 -6.80 -8.49
CA PRO A 32 -20.48 -6.34 -8.36
C PRO A 32 -20.11 -6.16 -6.89
N VAL A 33 -18.90 -6.60 -6.53
CA VAL A 33 -18.39 -6.52 -5.16
C VAL A 33 -16.98 -5.96 -5.18
N TYR A 34 -16.75 -4.88 -4.44
CA TYR A 34 -15.47 -4.20 -4.33
C TYR A 34 -14.94 -4.30 -2.90
N CYS A 35 -13.81 -4.97 -2.69
CA CYS A 35 -13.24 -5.23 -1.38
C CYS A 35 -11.98 -4.41 -1.13
N TYR A 36 -11.99 -3.64 -0.04
CA TYR A 36 -10.92 -2.71 0.34
C TYR A 36 -10.31 -3.05 1.69
N GLN A 37 -9.02 -2.76 1.85
CA GLN A 37 -8.31 -2.93 3.11
C GLN A 37 -8.62 -1.77 4.07
N SER A 38 -9.36 -2.07 5.14
CA SER A 38 -9.60 -1.16 6.27
C SER A 38 -8.60 -1.41 7.42
N LEU A 39 -8.63 -0.56 8.45
CA LEU A 39 -7.79 -0.71 9.65
C LEU A 39 -8.11 -1.99 10.44
N GLY A 40 -9.34 -2.51 10.36
CA GLY A 40 -9.80 -3.69 11.09
C GLY A 40 -9.93 -4.97 10.25
N GLY A 41 -9.61 -4.93 8.96
CA GLY A 41 -9.81 -6.07 8.04
C GLY A 41 -10.26 -5.63 6.64
N VAL A 42 -10.79 -6.56 5.87
CA VAL A 42 -11.32 -6.29 4.52
C VAL A 42 -12.81 -5.91 4.60
N GLN A 43 -13.19 -4.80 3.98
CA GLN A 43 -14.59 -4.38 3.85
C GLN A 43 -15.01 -4.43 2.39
N CYS A 44 -16.15 -5.05 2.11
CA CYS A 44 -16.67 -5.21 0.76
C CYS A 44 -17.94 -4.39 0.56
N HIS A 45 -18.04 -3.72 -0.58
CA HIS A 45 -19.14 -2.83 -0.95
C HIS A 45 -19.70 -3.23 -2.31
N ALA A 46 -21.01 -3.02 -2.52
CA ALA A 46 -21.65 -3.23 -3.81
C ALA A 46 -21.31 -2.15 -4.85
N LYS A 47 -20.77 -1.01 -4.40
CA LYS A 47 -20.33 0.11 -5.23
C LYS A 47 -18.87 0.44 -4.94
N PRO A 48 -18.13 0.94 -5.93
CA PRO A 48 -16.74 1.33 -5.72
C PRO A 48 -16.66 2.50 -4.74
N ASN A 49 -15.79 2.36 -3.73
CA ASN A 49 -15.45 3.44 -2.82
C ASN A 49 -14.18 4.14 -3.34
N HIS A 50 -14.36 5.34 -3.91
CA HIS A 50 -13.26 6.11 -4.49
C HIS A 50 -12.30 6.67 -3.44
N ALA A 51 -12.72 6.85 -2.18
CA ALA A 51 -11.84 7.33 -1.12
C ALA A 51 -10.73 6.33 -0.79
N ASP A 52 -11.05 5.03 -0.88
CA ASP A 52 -10.15 3.93 -0.56
C ASP A 52 -9.56 3.24 -1.80
N GLN A 53 -9.60 3.89 -2.97
CA GLN A 53 -9.15 3.29 -4.24
C GLN A 53 -7.73 2.69 -4.19
N ARG A 54 -6.83 3.29 -3.41
CA ARG A 54 -5.44 2.81 -3.22
C ARG A 54 -5.31 1.53 -2.38
N ARG A 55 -6.40 1.13 -1.72
CA ARG A 55 -6.48 -0.01 -0.79
C ARG A 55 -7.35 -1.13 -1.35
N LEU A 56 -7.65 -1.11 -2.64
CA LEU A 56 -8.43 -2.18 -3.28
C LEU A 56 -7.64 -3.49 -3.20
N VAL A 57 -8.27 -4.52 -2.62
CA VAL A 57 -7.69 -5.86 -2.49
C VAL A 57 -8.17 -6.75 -3.63
N ASN A 58 -9.48 -6.73 -3.89
CA ASN A 58 -10.08 -7.49 -4.98
C ASN A 58 -11.40 -6.82 -5.41
N TYR A 59 -11.86 -7.14 -6.62
CA TYR A 59 -13.17 -6.74 -7.12
C TYR A 59 -13.77 -7.82 -8.02
N TYR A 60 -15.09 -7.88 -8.06
CA TYR A 60 -15.89 -8.67 -8.98
C TYR A 60 -16.75 -7.72 -9.81
N GLY A 61 -16.75 -7.88 -11.14
CA GLY A 61 -17.43 -6.99 -12.07
C GLY A 61 -16.52 -5.90 -12.67
N PRO A 62 -17.07 -4.77 -13.15
CA PRO A 62 -16.29 -3.76 -13.87
C PRO A 62 -15.27 -3.08 -12.96
N HIS A 63 -14.07 -2.85 -13.48
CA HIS A 63 -12.99 -2.21 -12.71
C HIS A 63 -13.43 -0.82 -12.15
N PRO A 64 -13.12 -0.49 -10.88
CA PRO A 64 -13.59 0.73 -10.22
C PRO A 64 -13.14 2.04 -10.89
N SER A 65 -12.10 2.01 -11.73
CA SER A 65 -11.66 3.19 -12.50
C SER A 65 -12.59 3.57 -13.66
N ARG A 66 -13.57 2.74 -14.00
CA ARG A 66 -14.61 3.07 -15.00
C ARG A 66 -15.68 4.00 -14.44
N PHE A 67 -15.76 4.13 -13.13
CA PHE A 67 -16.74 4.97 -12.46
C PHE A 67 -16.12 6.35 -12.19
N ASP A 68 -16.89 7.40 -12.45
CA ASP A 68 -16.47 8.76 -12.13
C ASP A 68 -16.40 8.94 -10.62
N ALA A 69 -15.28 9.52 -10.16
CA ALA A 69 -15.13 9.86 -8.76
C ALA A 69 -16.15 10.94 -8.38
N PRO A 70 -16.78 10.85 -7.19
CA PRO A 70 -17.69 11.89 -6.72
C PRO A 70 -16.95 13.22 -6.62
N GLU A 71 -17.66 14.32 -6.89
CA GLU A 71 -17.10 15.66 -6.73
C GLU A 71 -16.60 15.85 -5.29
N PRO A 72 -15.41 16.43 -5.11
CA PRO A 72 -14.87 16.68 -3.78
C PRO A 72 -15.82 17.60 -3.02
N ALA A 73 -16.09 17.27 -1.75
CA ALA A 73 -16.91 18.11 -0.89
C ALA A 73 -16.31 19.53 -0.83
N PRO A 74 -17.15 20.58 -0.81
CA PRO A 74 -16.67 21.95 -0.72
C PRO A 74 -15.84 22.10 0.56
N ALA A 75 -14.69 22.78 0.44
CA ALA A 75 -13.84 23.04 1.59
C ALA A 75 -14.64 23.77 2.66
N PRO A 76 -14.65 23.29 3.92
CA PRO A 76 -15.36 23.97 4.99
C PRO A 76 -14.76 25.36 5.18
N GLN A 77 -15.63 26.37 5.32
CA GLN A 77 -15.19 27.69 5.74
C GLN A 77 -14.79 27.61 7.21
N LEU A 78 -13.48 27.49 7.46
CA LEU A 78 -12.93 27.51 8.80
C LEU A 78 -13.11 28.91 9.38
N GLN A 79 -14.00 29.06 10.35
CA GLN A 79 -14.07 30.26 11.16
C GLN A 79 -13.09 30.13 12.31
N ALA A 80 -12.22 31.13 12.47
CA ALA A 80 -11.40 31.21 13.67
C ALA A 80 -12.33 31.39 14.88
N PRO A 81 -12.04 30.74 16.02
CA PRO A 81 -12.74 31.05 17.25
C PRO A 81 -12.58 32.55 17.57
N PRO A 82 -13.58 33.17 18.21
CA PRO A 82 -13.50 34.57 18.60
C PRO A 82 -12.26 34.81 19.47
N PRO A 83 -11.64 36.00 19.39
CA PRO A 83 -10.46 36.32 20.17
C PRO A 83 -10.81 36.26 21.67
N VAL A 84 -10.10 35.41 22.40
CA VAL A 84 -10.25 35.29 23.86
C VAL A 84 -9.33 36.33 24.51
N PRO A 85 -9.83 37.21 25.38
CA PRO A 85 -9.04 38.31 25.97
C PRO A 85 -7.94 37.84 26.94
N PHE A 86 -8.04 36.62 27.47
CA PHE A 86 -7.02 36.04 28.35
C PHE A 86 -7.02 34.52 28.22
N TRP A 87 -5.84 33.93 28.35
CA TRP A 87 -5.67 32.48 28.42
C TRP A 87 -5.72 32.06 29.88
N VAL A 88 -6.70 31.24 30.26
CA VAL A 88 -6.71 30.56 31.56
C VAL A 88 -5.86 29.32 31.40
N ARG A 89 -4.78 29.23 32.17
CA ARG A 89 -4.04 27.98 32.31
C ARG A 89 -4.94 27.02 33.07
N ASP A 90 -5.25 25.87 32.48
CA ASP A 90 -5.91 24.80 33.24
C ASP A 90 -5.08 24.53 34.50
N PRO A 91 -5.74 24.39 35.68
CA PRO A 91 -5.02 24.12 36.91
C PRO A 91 -4.21 22.84 36.73
N GLU A 92 -2.95 22.86 37.14
CA GLU A 92 -2.13 21.66 37.13
C GLU A 92 -2.87 20.55 37.89
N PRO A 93 -2.90 19.32 37.35
CA PRO A 93 -3.57 18.22 38.03
C PRO A 93 -2.96 18.05 39.42
N VAL A 94 -3.81 18.02 40.46
CA VAL A 94 -3.36 17.77 41.82
C VAL A 94 -2.65 16.42 41.84
N PRO A 95 -1.39 16.32 42.33
CA PRO A 95 -0.69 15.06 42.40
C PRO A 95 -1.52 14.08 43.25
N GLU A 96 -2.04 13.03 42.63
CA GLU A 96 -2.65 11.96 43.39
C GLU A 96 -1.58 11.32 44.26
N PRO A 97 -1.87 11.01 45.53
CA PRO A 97 -0.93 10.28 46.37
C PRO A 97 -0.62 8.96 45.68
N PHE A 98 0.63 8.78 45.26
CA PHE A 98 1.11 7.51 44.75
C PHE A 98 0.89 6.46 45.84
N ILE A 99 -0.09 5.59 45.65
CA ILE A 99 -0.23 4.38 46.46
C ILE A 99 1.01 3.56 46.14
N LYS A 100 2.05 3.68 46.98
CA LYS A 100 3.17 2.73 47.00
C LYS A 100 2.52 1.39 47.25
N MET A 101 2.39 0.57 46.21
CA MET A 101 1.99 -0.83 46.34
C MET A 101 3.07 -1.53 47.17
N SER A 102 2.96 -1.46 48.49
CA SER A 102 3.77 -2.21 49.44
C SER A 102 3.30 -3.65 49.37
N GLY A 103 3.76 -4.39 48.36
CA GLY A 103 3.31 -5.77 48.18
C GLY A 103 4.03 -6.60 47.13
N ARG A 104 4.86 -6.00 46.26
CA ARG A 104 5.76 -6.78 45.40
C ARG A 104 7.19 -6.58 45.84
N THR A 105 7.60 -7.39 46.80
CA THR A 105 9.00 -7.81 46.89
C THR A 105 9.39 -8.30 45.50
N PRO A 106 10.42 -7.72 44.83
CA PRO A 106 10.92 -8.30 43.60
C PRO A 106 11.42 -9.71 43.96
N GLN A 107 10.67 -10.72 43.54
CA GLN A 107 11.19 -12.08 43.51
C GLN A 107 12.49 -12.00 42.70
N PRO A 108 13.62 -12.51 43.22
CA PRO A 108 14.83 -12.60 42.43
C PRO A 108 14.47 -13.36 41.15
N VAL A 109 14.70 -12.70 40.01
CA VAL A 109 14.44 -13.29 38.70
C VAL A 109 15.37 -14.48 38.57
N THR A 110 14.90 -15.67 38.90
CA THR A 110 15.63 -16.89 38.58
C THR A 110 15.64 -16.97 37.05
N PRO A 111 16.81 -16.91 36.39
CA PRO A 111 16.86 -17.06 34.96
C PRO A 111 16.30 -18.45 34.65
N ARG A 112 15.14 -18.50 33.99
CA ARG A 112 14.58 -19.76 33.53
C ARG A 112 15.61 -20.40 32.61
N PRO A 113 15.97 -21.68 32.80
CA PRO A 113 16.82 -22.35 31.84
C PRO A 113 16.12 -22.27 30.49
N ILE A 114 16.82 -21.68 29.51
CA ILE A 114 16.34 -21.55 28.14
C ILE A 114 16.00 -22.97 27.68
N LEU A 115 14.70 -23.25 27.55
CA LEU A 115 14.22 -24.45 26.91
C LEU A 115 14.79 -24.45 25.49
N LYS A 116 15.79 -25.30 25.25
CA LYS A 116 16.31 -25.61 23.92
C LYS A 116 15.15 -26.23 23.16
N SER A 117 14.38 -25.39 22.50
CA SER A 117 13.31 -25.82 21.62
C SER A 117 13.97 -26.56 20.45
N PRO A 118 13.64 -27.84 20.21
CA PRO A 118 14.24 -28.59 19.12
C PRO A 118 13.81 -27.96 17.80
N GLY A 119 14.78 -27.44 17.02
CA GLY A 119 14.54 -26.89 15.69
C GLY A 119 14.89 -25.41 15.50
N LEU A 120 15.29 -24.67 16.54
CA LEU A 120 15.88 -23.34 16.31
C LEU A 120 17.34 -23.45 15.85
N PRO A 121 17.74 -22.68 14.82
CA PRO A 121 19.15 -22.58 14.44
C PRO A 121 19.96 -22.07 15.63
N ARG A 122 21.18 -22.60 15.79
CA ARG A 122 22.08 -22.18 16.87
C ARG A 122 22.32 -20.67 16.75
N PRO A 123 22.38 -19.93 17.87
CA PRO A 123 22.77 -18.53 17.81
C PRO A 123 24.14 -18.41 17.15
N VAL A 124 24.25 -17.46 16.21
CA VAL A 124 25.45 -17.20 15.42
C VAL A 124 26.62 -16.91 16.37
N SER A 125 27.70 -17.69 16.26
CA SER A 125 28.87 -17.54 17.13
C SER A 125 29.59 -16.23 16.84
N GLU A 126 30.33 -15.67 17.80
CA GLU A 126 31.12 -14.44 17.58
C GLU A 126 32.05 -14.56 16.35
N ALA A 127 32.62 -15.74 16.11
CA ALA A 127 33.48 -16.00 14.95
C ALA A 127 32.72 -15.90 13.61
N ASP A 128 31.45 -16.32 13.59
CA ASP A 128 30.60 -16.24 12.40
C ASP A 128 30.16 -14.79 12.13
N LYS A 129 29.99 -13.98 13.19
CA LYS A 129 29.68 -12.54 13.04
C LYS A 129 30.83 -11.78 12.37
N ASP A 130 32.07 -12.10 12.74
CA ASP A 130 33.28 -11.50 12.15
C ASP A 130 33.45 -11.89 10.67
N ALA A 131 33.07 -13.11 10.30
CA ALA A 131 33.07 -13.56 8.91
C ALA A 131 32.00 -12.84 8.07
N ILE A 132 30.80 -12.61 8.63
CA ILE A 132 29.72 -11.87 7.99
C ILE A 132 30.08 -10.38 7.81
N LEU A 133 30.75 -9.78 8.79
CA LEU A 133 31.22 -8.39 8.69
C LEU A 133 32.31 -8.22 7.62
N LYS A 134 33.20 -9.21 7.47
CA LYS A 134 34.25 -9.20 6.45
C LYS A 134 33.73 -9.45 5.03
N SER A 135 32.61 -10.17 4.86
CA SER A 135 32.01 -10.44 3.55
C SER A 135 31.08 -9.33 3.05
N ARG A 136 30.83 -8.29 3.86
CA ARG A 136 30.05 -7.12 3.45
C ARG A 136 30.90 -6.20 2.56
N ILE A 137 31.05 -6.62 1.31
CA ILE A 137 31.68 -5.89 0.21
C ILE A 137 31.02 -4.50 0.12
N THR A 138 31.80 -3.48 0.48
CA THR A 138 31.51 -2.09 0.16
C THR A 138 32.14 -1.83 -1.19
N GLU A 139 31.38 -2.03 -2.27
CA GLU A 139 31.75 -1.55 -3.60
C GLU A 139 30.61 -0.68 -4.10
N PRO A 140 30.83 0.63 -4.31
CA PRO A 140 29.79 1.49 -4.88
C PRO A 140 29.54 1.06 -6.33
N LEU A 141 28.27 0.82 -6.65
CA LEU A 141 27.79 0.54 -8.01
C LEU A 141 28.34 1.59 -9.00
N PRO A 142 28.96 1.20 -10.13
CA PRO A 142 29.30 2.15 -11.17
C PRO A 142 28.02 2.72 -11.81
N PRO A 143 28.00 3.99 -12.24
CA PRO A 143 26.83 4.57 -12.87
C PRO A 143 26.57 3.88 -14.22
N GLU A 144 25.37 3.36 -14.41
CA GLU A 144 24.95 2.73 -15.66
C GLU A 144 25.01 3.73 -16.82
N ALA A 145 25.87 3.46 -17.79
CA ALA A 145 25.86 4.14 -19.07
C ALA A 145 24.64 3.69 -19.88
N VAL A 146 23.74 4.63 -20.13
CA VAL A 146 22.65 4.50 -21.10
C VAL A 146 23.27 4.51 -22.51
N GLU A 147 23.35 3.36 -23.17
CA GLU A 147 23.52 3.32 -24.63
C GLU A 147 22.47 2.41 -25.28
N GLY A 148 21.66 3.04 -26.12
CA GLY A 148 20.50 2.44 -26.77
C GLY A 148 20.89 1.43 -27.85
N LYS A 149 20.20 0.30 -27.85
CA LYS A 149 20.13 -0.59 -29.02
C LYS A 149 19.00 -0.13 -29.94
N GLY A 150 19.38 0.68 -30.92
CA GLY A 150 18.64 0.79 -32.18
C GLY A 150 18.87 -0.47 -33.01
N ALA A 151 17.83 -1.28 -33.18
CA ALA A 151 17.81 -2.34 -34.17
C ALA A 151 17.56 -1.74 -35.57
N LYS A 152 18.55 -1.82 -36.45
CA LYS A 152 18.38 -1.75 -37.91
C LYS A 152 19.07 -2.95 -38.54
N GLY A 153 18.27 -3.82 -39.15
CA GLY A 153 18.76 -4.79 -40.13
C GLY A 153 18.97 -4.12 -41.49
N ALA A 154 19.98 -4.59 -42.23
CA ALA A 154 20.09 -4.42 -43.68
C ALA A 154 21.15 -5.37 -44.26
N LYS A 155 20.75 -6.12 -45.30
CA LYS A 155 21.54 -6.82 -46.35
C LYS A 155 22.49 -7.93 -45.86
N GLU A 156 22.54 -9.09 -46.52
CA GLU A 156 22.71 -9.34 -47.96
C GLU A 156 21.91 -10.55 -48.46
#